data_AF-A0A1I7I4U3-F1
#
_entry.id   AF-A0A1I7I4U3-F1
#
_cell.length_a   1.000
_cell.length_b   1.000
_cell.length_c   1.000
_cell.angle_alpha   90.00
_cell.angle_beta   90.00
_cell.angle_gamma   90.00
#
_symmetry.space_group_name_H-M   'P 1'
#
loop_
_entity.id
_entity.type
_entity.pdbx_description
1 polymer ?
#
loop_
_entity_poly.entity_id
_entity_poly.type
_entity_poly.pdbx_seq_one_letter_code
_entity_poly.pdbx_strand_id
1 'polypeptide(L)'
;MKLKTTIITTVVFSLTSITAAHAAKELTPEQAAELKPFERIAVTGRFNAIYEAADAVSRQADKKGAESFYIQSLDDLNGRGNLRVVADLYHKDAEKADKTPNYRIYRGIKELPKNEAITLEPFDTVTVNGYFPTDPDLKEAIAKEAKKKNAASFFIVRDIAPNNGGNQIVTAYIYKEDTPKRKVQSNNAVIPADSDTGRQVLAQGGEEAKKVEIPGVASSTSTSNVVGRFFETQTSKEGGRYTVTLPNGAKIQELNKASAAQMVPFDSISFSGYYTTAPEVSYQVAKRAAEKGAKYYHITREWQSNGGNVTISADLFK
;
A
#
# COMPACT_ATOMS: atom_id res chain seq x y z
N MET A 1 7.22 -23.33 -17.79
CA MET A 1 7.40 -22.47 -16.59
C MET A 1 6.07 -22.41 -15.86
N LYS A 2 6.10 -22.52 -14.52
CA LYS A 2 4.91 -22.55 -13.65
C LYS A 2 4.31 -21.15 -13.54
N LEU A 3 3.14 -20.91 -14.15
CA LEU A 3 2.32 -19.74 -13.85
C LEU A 3 1.40 -20.12 -12.69
N LYS A 4 1.89 -19.82 -11.47
CA LYS A 4 1.03 -19.77 -10.28
C LYS A 4 0.21 -18.49 -10.37
N THR A 5 -1.05 -18.60 -9.97
CA THR A 5 -2.05 -17.54 -9.82
C THR A 5 -1.40 -16.25 -9.33
N THR A 6 -1.08 -15.37 -10.26
CA THR A 6 -0.53 -14.06 -9.99
C THR A 6 -1.70 -13.13 -10.20
N ILE A 7 -2.16 -12.47 -9.14
CA ILE A 7 -2.91 -11.21 -9.30
C ILE A 7 -1.90 -10.31 -10.01
N ILE A 8 -2.05 -10.21 -11.34
CA ILE A 8 -1.08 -9.50 -12.16
C ILE A 8 -1.26 -8.03 -11.80
N THR A 9 -0.25 -7.45 -11.16
CA THR A 9 0.00 -6.02 -11.25
C THR A 9 0.30 -5.75 -12.73
N THR A 10 -0.74 -5.57 -13.53
CA THR A 10 -0.63 -5.46 -14.98
C THR A 10 -0.01 -4.10 -15.28
N VAL A 11 1.27 -4.11 -15.64
CA VAL A 11 1.89 -3.01 -16.36
C VAL A 11 1.01 -2.77 -17.58
N VAL A 12 0.37 -1.61 -17.63
CA VAL A 12 -0.34 -1.15 -18.83
C VAL A 12 0.64 -1.27 -19.97
N PHE A 13 0.40 -2.23 -20.87
CA PHE A 13 1.17 -2.29 -22.10
C PHE A 13 0.75 -1.05 -22.88
N SER A 14 1.60 -0.03 -22.82
CA SER A 14 1.49 1.14 -23.69
C SER A 14 1.79 0.64 -25.10
N LEU A 15 0.80 0.00 -25.73
CA LEU A 15 0.78 -0.21 -27.17
C LEU A 15 0.80 1.18 -27.75
N THR A 16 1.99 1.60 -28.17
CA THR A 16 2.19 2.77 -29.01
C THR A 16 1.17 2.67 -30.13
N SER A 17 0.27 3.65 -30.15
CA SER A 17 -0.77 3.89 -31.13
C SER A 17 -0.41 3.39 -32.53
N ILE A 18 -0.84 2.18 -32.88
CA ILE A 18 -1.05 1.81 -34.28
C ILE A 18 -2.48 2.23 -34.58
N THR A 19 -2.59 3.28 -35.39
CA THR A 19 -3.83 3.88 -35.85
C THR A 19 -4.67 2.87 -36.64
N ALA A 20 -5.54 2.14 -35.93
CA ALA A 20 -6.77 1.61 -36.48
C ALA A 20 -7.90 2.44 -35.86
N ALA A 21 -8.59 3.24 -36.67
CA ALA A 21 -9.60 4.20 -36.22
C ALA A 21 -10.85 3.57 -35.54
N HIS A 22 -10.84 2.26 -35.29
CA HIS A 22 -11.96 1.47 -34.79
C HIS A 22 -11.51 0.32 -33.86
N ALA A 23 -10.45 0.51 -33.07
CA ALA A 23 -10.02 -0.47 -32.08
C ALA A 23 -10.23 0.06 -30.65
N ALA A 24 -10.96 -0.70 -29.83
CA ALA A 24 -11.25 -0.36 -28.44
C ALA A 24 -9.94 -0.23 -27.67
N LYS A 25 -9.83 0.82 -26.86
CA LYS A 25 -8.60 1.17 -26.14
C LYS A 25 -8.50 0.40 -24.81
N GLU A 26 -7.32 -0.15 -24.51
CA GLU A 26 -7.07 -0.72 -23.18
C GLU A 26 -6.91 0.38 -22.12
N LEU A 27 -7.66 0.27 -21.02
CA LEU A 27 -7.60 1.18 -19.88
C LEU A 27 -6.53 0.75 -18.87
N THR A 28 -6.01 1.73 -18.12
CA THR A 28 -5.22 1.42 -16.93
C THR A 28 -6.13 0.95 -15.78
N PRO A 29 -5.59 0.23 -14.77
CA PRO A 29 -6.38 -0.15 -13.59
C PRO A 29 -7.04 1.06 -12.91
N GLU A 30 -6.36 2.19 -12.86
CA GLU A 30 -6.88 3.43 -12.27
C GLU A 30 -8.03 3.99 -13.11
N GLN A 31 -7.90 4.04 -14.44
CA GLN A 31 -8.96 4.51 -15.34
C GLN A 31 -10.18 3.59 -15.30
N ALA A 32 -9.96 2.27 -15.31
CA ALA A 32 -11.01 1.27 -15.26
C ALA A 32 -11.79 1.32 -13.94
N ALA A 33 -11.12 1.61 -12.81
CA ALA A 33 -11.76 1.75 -11.50
C ALA A 33 -12.66 2.99 -11.38
N GLU A 34 -12.53 3.96 -12.28
CA GLU A 34 -13.36 5.17 -12.29
C GLU A 34 -14.63 5.03 -13.11
N LEU A 35 -14.76 3.97 -13.91
CA LEU A 35 -15.85 3.77 -14.85
C LEU A 35 -16.64 2.50 -14.51
N LYS A 36 -17.93 2.51 -14.82
CA LYS A 36 -18.79 1.33 -14.68
C LYS A 36 -18.75 0.53 -15.99
N PRO A 37 -18.32 -0.75 -15.95
CA PRO A 37 -18.39 -1.59 -17.14
C PRO A 37 -19.84 -1.93 -17.44
N PHE A 38 -20.20 -1.93 -18.73
CA PHE A 38 -21.54 -2.33 -19.16
C PHE A 38 -21.63 -3.85 -19.38
N GLU A 39 -20.51 -4.49 -19.71
CA GLU A 39 -20.43 -5.93 -19.92
C GLU A 39 -19.05 -6.48 -19.52
N ARG A 40 -19.04 -7.69 -18.97
CA ARG A 40 -17.82 -8.49 -18.77
C ARG A 40 -17.83 -9.65 -19.74
N ILE A 41 -16.78 -9.75 -20.55
CA ILE A 41 -16.60 -10.80 -21.54
C ILE A 41 -15.48 -11.76 -21.14
N ALA A 42 -15.52 -12.96 -21.71
CA ALA A 42 -14.41 -13.91 -21.65
C ALA A 42 -14.04 -14.34 -23.08
N VAL A 43 -12.77 -14.20 -23.45
CA VAL A 43 -12.22 -14.66 -24.72
C VAL A 43 -11.31 -15.84 -24.44
N THR A 44 -11.54 -16.97 -25.11
CA THR A 44 -10.68 -18.15 -24.99
C THR A 44 -9.95 -18.39 -26.30
N GLY A 45 -8.64 -18.59 -26.21
CA GLY A 45 -7.81 -18.82 -27.37
C GLY A 45 -6.42 -19.31 -27.01
N ARG A 46 -5.66 -19.70 -28.03
CA ARG A 46 -4.24 -19.94 -27.90
C ARG A 46 -3.51 -18.65 -28.23
N PHE A 47 -2.94 -18.01 -27.22
CA PHE A 47 -2.15 -16.80 -27.38
C PHE A 47 -0.70 -17.11 -27.00
N ASN A 48 0.23 -16.83 -27.90
CA ASN A 48 1.66 -17.01 -27.69
C ASN A 48 2.28 -15.81 -26.96
N ALA A 49 1.59 -14.66 -27.00
CA ALA A 49 1.99 -13.44 -26.32
C ALA A 49 0.79 -12.69 -25.72
N ILE A 50 1.05 -11.87 -24.70
CA ILE A 50 0.00 -11.12 -23.97
C ILE A 50 -0.68 -10.09 -24.89
N TYR A 51 0.05 -9.48 -25.83
CA TYR A 51 -0.55 -8.54 -26.77
C TYR A 51 -1.56 -9.21 -27.73
N GLU A 52 -1.37 -10.49 -28.07
CA GLU A 52 -2.32 -11.23 -28.91
C GLU A 52 -3.67 -11.45 -28.18
N ALA A 53 -3.60 -11.65 -26.86
CA ALA A 53 -4.76 -11.70 -26.00
C ALA A 53 -5.46 -10.33 -25.92
N ALA A 54 -4.70 -9.25 -25.76
CA ALA A 54 -5.26 -7.89 -25.75
C ALA A 54 -5.90 -7.52 -27.10
N ASP A 55 -5.28 -7.84 -28.22
CA ASP A 55 -5.84 -7.64 -29.56
C ASP A 55 -7.14 -8.44 -29.78
N ALA A 56 -7.20 -9.67 -29.25
CA ALA A 56 -8.40 -10.49 -29.33
C ALA A 56 -9.55 -9.91 -28.49
N VAL A 57 -9.24 -9.36 -27.31
CA VAL A 57 -10.21 -8.63 -26.48
C VAL A 57 -10.65 -7.35 -27.17
N SER A 58 -9.73 -6.54 -27.70
CA SER A 58 -10.01 -5.29 -28.42
C SER A 58 -11.01 -5.53 -29.56
N ARG A 59 -10.73 -6.50 -30.44
CA ARG A 59 -11.66 -6.88 -31.53
C ARG A 59 -13.03 -7.33 -31.05
N GLN A 60 -13.11 -7.99 -29.90
CA GLN A 60 -14.37 -8.44 -29.32
C GLN A 60 -15.13 -7.30 -28.64
N ALA A 61 -14.40 -6.37 -28.03
CA ALA A 61 -14.90 -5.14 -27.44
C ALA A 61 -15.52 -4.23 -28.52
N ASP A 62 -14.83 -4.07 -29.65
CA ASP A 62 -15.32 -3.30 -30.81
C ASP A 62 -16.64 -3.84 -31.35
N LYS A 63 -16.72 -5.17 -31.55
CA LYS A 63 -17.95 -5.83 -32.00
C LYS A 63 -19.12 -5.63 -31.05
N LYS A 64 -18.84 -5.35 -29.79
CA LYS A 64 -19.82 -5.08 -28.74
C LYS A 64 -20.06 -3.58 -28.52
N GLY A 65 -19.46 -2.72 -29.32
CA GLY A 65 -19.64 -1.26 -29.24
C GLY A 65 -18.95 -0.63 -28.02
N ALA A 66 -17.90 -1.26 -27.50
CA ALA A 66 -17.08 -0.67 -26.45
C ALA A 66 -16.07 0.31 -27.06
N GLU A 67 -15.89 1.46 -26.42
CA GLU A 67 -14.81 2.41 -26.74
C GLU A 67 -13.49 1.96 -26.11
N SER A 68 -13.59 1.30 -24.95
CA SER A 68 -12.45 0.86 -24.17
C SER A 68 -12.73 -0.42 -23.40
N PHE A 69 -11.66 -1.10 -22.99
CA PHE A 69 -11.73 -2.34 -22.24
C PHE A 69 -10.64 -2.40 -21.17
N TYR A 70 -10.83 -3.26 -20.17
CA TYR A 70 -9.81 -3.56 -19.14
C TYR A 70 -9.74 -5.06 -18.89
N ILE A 71 -8.55 -5.64 -19.03
CA ILE A 71 -8.34 -7.07 -18.78
C ILE A 71 -8.24 -7.31 -17.27
N GLN A 72 -9.19 -8.08 -16.75
CA GLN A 72 -9.29 -8.46 -15.33
C GLN A 72 -8.42 -9.68 -15.01
N SER A 73 -8.38 -10.68 -15.89
CA SER A 73 -7.58 -11.88 -15.68
C SER A 73 -7.15 -12.54 -16.99
N LEU A 74 -6.01 -13.23 -16.94
CA LEU A 74 -5.56 -14.18 -17.94
C LEU A 74 -5.30 -15.52 -17.24
N ASP A 75 -6.22 -16.46 -17.44
CA ASP A 75 -6.19 -17.76 -16.77
C ASP A 75 -5.82 -18.87 -17.77
N ASP A 76 -4.80 -19.69 -17.45
CA ASP A 76 -4.52 -20.90 -18.22
C ASP A 76 -5.55 -21.97 -17.87
N LEU A 77 -6.39 -22.34 -18.82
CA LEU A 77 -7.50 -23.24 -18.57
C LEU A 77 -7.06 -24.68 -18.29
N ASN A 78 -5.90 -25.13 -18.80
CA ASN A 78 -5.53 -26.56 -18.76
C ASN A 78 -4.02 -26.84 -18.75
N GLY A 79 -3.15 -25.83 -18.60
CA GLY A 79 -1.69 -26.00 -18.67
C GLY A 79 -1.17 -26.37 -20.06
N ARG A 80 -2.00 -26.23 -21.10
CA ARG A 80 -1.73 -26.64 -22.49
C ARG A 80 -1.63 -25.46 -23.45
N GLY A 81 -1.52 -24.23 -22.93
CA GLY A 81 -1.36 -23.01 -23.73
C GLY A 81 -2.66 -22.38 -24.24
N ASN A 82 -3.83 -22.85 -23.77
CA ASN A 82 -5.11 -22.18 -24.01
C ASN A 82 -5.40 -21.25 -22.83
N LEU A 83 -5.46 -19.96 -23.11
CA LEU A 83 -5.75 -18.93 -22.12
C LEU A 83 -7.22 -18.50 -22.23
N ARG A 84 -7.84 -18.25 -21.08
CA ARG A 84 -9.09 -17.53 -20.94
C ARG A 84 -8.78 -16.13 -20.42
N VAL A 85 -9.14 -15.14 -21.21
CA VAL A 85 -8.94 -13.73 -20.91
C VAL A 85 -10.29 -13.15 -20.53
N VAL A 86 -10.42 -12.66 -19.30
CA VAL A 86 -11.63 -11.99 -18.82
C VAL A 86 -11.41 -10.49 -18.89
N ALA A 87 -12.32 -9.76 -19.53
CA ALA A 87 -12.20 -8.33 -19.70
C ALA A 87 -13.55 -7.62 -19.47
N ASP A 88 -13.45 -6.43 -18.87
CA ASP A 88 -14.55 -5.49 -18.70
C ASP A 88 -14.60 -4.53 -19.89
N LEU A 89 -15.80 -4.23 -20.37
CA LEU A 89 -16.05 -3.35 -21.51
C LEU A 89 -16.73 -2.06 -21.06
N TYR A 90 -16.34 -0.95 -21.68
CA TYR A 90 -16.81 0.38 -21.34
C TYR A 90 -17.27 1.14 -22.59
N HIS A 91 -18.42 1.81 -22.49
CA HIS A 91 -18.86 2.75 -23.52
C HIS A 91 -18.08 4.07 -23.41
N LYS A 92 -18.14 4.88 -24.47
CA LYS A 92 -17.52 6.21 -24.51
C LYS A 92 -18.06 7.15 -23.42
N ASP A 93 -19.32 6.98 -23.06
CA ASP A 93 -20.07 7.72 -22.05
C ASP A 93 -20.32 6.90 -20.78
N ALA A 94 -19.46 5.90 -20.51
CA ALA A 94 -19.57 5.05 -19.33
C ALA A 94 -19.76 5.89 -18.06
N GLU A 95 -20.80 5.55 -17.29
CA GLU A 95 -21.06 6.18 -16.00
C GLU A 95 -19.84 6.05 -15.10
N LYS A 96 -19.60 7.06 -14.26
CA LYS A 96 -18.58 6.93 -13.22
C LYS A 96 -18.94 5.76 -12.31
N ALA A 97 -17.95 4.96 -11.96
CA ALA A 97 -18.13 3.88 -11.00
C ALA A 97 -18.78 4.43 -9.73
N ASP A 98 -19.74 3.69 -9.17
CA ASP A 98 -20.33 4.00 -7.87
C ASP A 98 -19.23 3.93 -6.80
N LYS A 99 -18.64 5.08 -6.50
CA LYS A 99 -17.67 5.24 -5.41
C LYS A 99 -18.37 5.30 -4.05
N THR A 100 -19.70 5.12 -4.00
CA THR A 100 -20.49 5.17 -2.76
C THR A 100 -20.18 3.92 -1.92
N PRO A 101 -19.47 4.07 -0.80
CA PRO A 101 -19.18 2.94 0.07
C PRO A 101 -20.48 2.41 0.69
N ASN A 102 -20.72 1.11 0.53
CA ASN A 102 -21.80 0.41 1.22
C ASN A 102 -21.35 0.11 2.66
N TYR A 103 -21.70 1.00 3.59
CA TYR A 103 -21.39 0.80 5.01
C TYR A 103 -22.29 -0.26 5.64
N ARG A 104 -21.70 -1.06 6.53
CA ARG A 104 -22.47 -1.83 7.50
C ARG A 104 -22.92 -0.88 8.60
N ILE A 105 -24.19 -0.94 8.97
CA ILE A 105 -24.78 -0.03 9.95
C ILE A 105 -25.33 -0.86 11.10
N TYR A 106 -24.91 -0.51 12.32
CA TYR A 106 -25.35 -1.13 13.56
C TYR A 106 -25.92 -0.04 14.46
N ARG A 107 -27.19 -0.13 14.87
CA ARG A 107 -27.87 0.89 15.71
C ARG A 107 -27.83 2.33 15.18
N GLY A 108 -27.69 2.50 13.86
CA GLY A 108 -27.51 3.81 13.21
C GLY A 108 -26.07 4.32 13.18
N ILE A 109 -25.10 3.52 13.64
CA ILE A 109 -23.68 3.81 13.66
C ILE A 109 -23.00 3.04 12.51
N LYS A 110 -22.26 3.75 11.67
CA LYS A 110 -21.55 3.16 10.51
C LYS A 110 -20.28 2.44 10.96
N GLU A 111 -20.04 1.23 10.48
CA GLU A 111 -18.73 0.58 10.56
C GLU A 111 -17.86 1.12 9.42
N LEU A 112 -16.76 1.80 9.76
CA LEU A 112 -15.84 2.34 8.77
C LEU A 112 -14.87 1.26 8.29
N PRO A 113 -14.55 1.22 6.99
CA PRO A 113 -13.41 0.45 6.50
C PRO A 113 -12.09 1.15 6.89
N LYS A 114 -11.00 0.37 7.01
CA LYS A 114 -9.70 0.88 7.48
C LYS A 114 -9.19 2.07 6.66
N ASN A 115 -9.32 2.01 5.32
CA ASN A 115 -8.87 3.06 4.39
C ASN A 115 -9.57 4.41 4.61
N GLU A 116 -10.79 4.41 5.15
CA GLU A 116 -11.48 5.64 5.51
C GLU A 116 -11.12 6.06 6.94
N ALA A 117 -11.12 5.11 7.89
CA ALA A 117 -10.82 5.37 9.29
C ALA A 117 -9.44 6.01 9.52
N ILE A 118 -8.42 5.64 8.71
CA ILE A 118 -7.09 6.28 8.77
C ILE A 118 -7.11 7.76 8.36
N THR A 119 -8.10 8.19 7.56
CA THR A 119 -8.21 9.57 7.08
C THR A 119 -9.01 10.46 8.03
N LEU A 120 -9.54 9.90 9.11
CA LEU A 120 -10.43 10.58 10.05
C LEU A 120 -9.79 10.66 11.43
N GLU A 121 -10.01 11.78 12.12
CA GLU A 121 -9.58 11.94 13.51
C GLU A 121 -10.68 11.39 14.45
N PRO A 122 -10.40 10.33 15.23
CA PRO A 122 -11.34 9.85 16.24
C PRO A 122 -11.39 10.80 17.43
N PHE A 123 -12.57 10.98 18.02
CA PHE A 123 -12.72 11.87 19.19
C PHE A 123 -12.62 11.13 20.51
N ASP A 124 -12.88 9.82 20.52
CA ASP A 124 -12.80 8.96 21.71
C ASP A 124 -12.71 7.48 21.28
N THR A 125 -12.69 6.58 22.25
CA THR A 125 -12.74 5.13 22.10
C THR A 125 -13.92 4.54 22.86
N VAL A 126 -14.35 3.35 22.45
CA VAL A 126 -15.20 2.47 23.27
C VAL A 126 -14.55 1.11 23.40
N THR A 127 -14.65 0.53 24.59
CA THR A 127 -14.15 -0.82 24.87
C THR A 127 -15.33 -1.67 25.32
N VAL A 128 -15.50 -2.81 24.67
CA VAL A 128 -16.44 -3.85 25.09
C VAL A 128 -15.65 -5.07 25.55
N ASN A 129 -16.13 -5.71 26.62
CA ASN A 129 -15.52 -6.91 27.19
C ASN A 129 -16.63 -7.93 27.40
N GLY A 130 -16.48 -9.12 26.82
CA GLY A 130 -17.44 -10.19 26.99
C GLY A 130 -17.29 -11.32 25.97
N TYR A 131 -18.24 -12.24 26.01
CA TYR A 131 -18.40 -13.29 25.02
C TYR A 131 -19.35 -12.82 23.91
N PHE A 132 -18.86 -12.84 22.67
CA PHE A 132 -19.64 -12.46 21.49
C PHE A 132 -19.72 -13.66 20.55
N PRO A 133 -20.88 -14.33 20.44
CA PRO A 133 -21.02 -15.55 19.63
C PRO A 133 -20.74 -15.32 18.14
N THR A 134 -21.06 -14.11 17.65
CA THR A 134 -20.86 -13.74 16.24
C THR A 134 -20.25 -12.34 16.11
N ASP A 135 -19.61 -12.07 14.98
CA ASP A 135 -19.07 -10.75 14.63
C ASP A 135 -20.15 -9.63 14.63
N PRO A 136 -21.37 -9.85 14.12
CA PRO A 136 -22.48 -8.91 14.31
C PRO A 136 -22.83 -8.59 15.76
N ASP A 137 -22.81 -9.58 16.67
CA ASP A 137 -23.12 -9.35 18.09
C ASP A 137 -22.09 -8.44 18.77
N LEU A 138 -20.82 -8.65 18.45
CA LEU A 138 -19.73 -7.78 18.88
C LEU A 138 -19.94 -6.34 18.37
N LYS A 139 -20.25 -6.19 17.09
CA LYS A 139 -20.45 -4.89 16.45
C LYS A 139 -21.69 -4.17 16.97
N GLU A 140 -22.76 -4.90 17.28
CA GLU A 140 -23.94 -4.39 17.97
C GLU A 140 -23.61 -3.84 19.36
N ALA A 141 -22.77 -4.55 20.13
CA ALA A 141 -22.31 -4.09 21.44
C ALA A 141 -21.44 -2.84 21.34
N ILE A 142 -20.50 -2.80 20.38
CA ILE A 142 -19.68 -1.61 20.11
C ILE A 142 -20.55 -0.42 19.72
N ALA A 143 -21.47 -0.60 18.77
CA ALA A 143 -22.35 0.45 18.31
C ALA A 143 -23.27 0.97 19.43
N LYS A 144 -23.70 0.10 20.35
CA LYS A 144 -24.47 0.51 21.54
C LYS A 144 -23.67 1.46 22.43
N GLU A 145 -22.41 1.14 22.72
CA GLU A 145 -21.55 2.02 23.53
C GLU A 145 -21.16 3.29 22.77
N ALA A 146 -20.89 3.19 21.47
CA ALA A 146 -20.59 4.33 20.61
C ALA A 146 -21.76 5.32 20.53
N LYS A 147 -23.00 4.82 20.45
CA LYS A 147 -24.21 5.64 20.43
C LYS A 147 -24.39 6.44 21.72
N LYS A 148 -24.07 5.89 22.89
CA LYS A 148 -24.11 6.63 24.16
C LYS A 148 -23.17 7.83 24.17
N LYS A 149 -22.10 7.77 23.38
CA LYS A 149 -21.12 8.84 23.20
C LYS A 149 -21.42 9.75 21.99
N ASN A 150 -22.60 9.65 21.39
CA ASN A 150 -23.01 10.41 20.21
C ASN A 150 -22.07 10.23 18.99
N ALA A 151 -21.55 9.01 18.80
CA ALA A 151 -20.80 8.68 17.60
C ALA A 151 -21.74 8.54 16.38
N ALA A 152 -21.21 8.84 15.19
CA ALA A 152 -21.85 8.52 13.91
C ALA A 152 -21.25 7.26 13.26
N SER A 153 -20.00 6.95 13.60
CA SER A 153 -19.30 5.79 13.06
C SER A 153 -18.24 5.24 14.01
N PHE A 154 -17.80 4.00 13.77
CA PHE A 154 -16.75 3.34 14.54
C PHE A 154 -15.78 2.54 13.66
N PHE A 155 -14.56 2.31 14.15
CA PHE A 155 -13.56 1.43 13.56
C PHE A 155 -12.85 0.61 14.64
N ILE A 156 -12.85 -0.72 14.52
CA ILE A 156 -12.20 -1.61 15.49
C ILE A 156 -10.68 -1.53 15.32
N VAL A 157 -9.98 -1.17 16.39
CA VAL A 157 -8.52 -0.99 16.40
C VAL A 157 -7.78 -2.02 17.22
N ARG A 158 -8.50 -2.76 18.05
CA ARG A 158 -7.93 -3.78 18.91
C ARG A 158 -8.97 -4.84 19.18
N ASP A 159 -8.59 -6.09 18.96
CA ASP A 159 -9.36 -7.27 19.36
C ASP A 159 -8.38 -8.24 20.04
N ILE A 160 -8.61 -8.52 21.32
CA ILE A 160 -7.78 -9.43 22.11
C ILE A 160 -8.68 -10.45 22.78
N ALA A 161 -8.29 -11.72 22.68
CA ALA A 161 -8.80 -12.79 23.52
C ALA A 161 -7.85 -12.99 24.73
N PRO A 162 -8.10 -12.37 25.90
CA PRO A 162 -7.17 -12.42 27.04
C PRO A 162 -6.97 -13.84 27.60
N ASN A 163 -7.96 -14.71 27.44
CA ASN A 163 -7.90 -16.11 27.86
C ASN A 163 -8.42 -16.94 26.68
N ASN A 164 -7.87 -18.13 26.43
CA ASN A 164 -8.31 -19.08 25.38
C ASN A 164 -9.77 -19.59 25.56
N GLY A 165 -10.57 -18.99 26.46
CA GLY A 165 -11.95 -19.34 26.79
C GLY A 165 -13.02 -18.50 26.09
N GLY A 166 -12.71 -17.89 24.94
CA GLY A 166 -13.71 -17.26 24.06
C GLY A 166 -14.16 -15.83 24.42
N ASN A 167 -13.79 -15.30 25.60
CA ASN A 167 -14.02 -13.89 25.92
C ASN A 167 -13.06 -12.99 25.13
N GLN A 168 -13.58 -11.87 24.64
CA GLN A 168 -12.83 -10.87 23.90
C GLN A 168 -12.91 -9.51 24.59
N ILE A 169 -11.81 -8.76 24.53
CA ILE A 169 -11.72 -7.35 24.87
C ILE A 169 -11.44 -6.60 23.58
N VAL A 170 -12.46 -5.91 23.08
CA VAL A 170 -12.41 -5.22 21.80
C VAL A 170 -12.50 -3.72 22.02
N THR A 171 -11.59 -2.98 21.41
CA THR A 171 -11.58 -1.52 21.44
C THR A 171 -11.77 -0.95 20.05
N ALA A 172 -12.67 0.01 19.93
CA ALA A 172 -12.95 0.72 18.69
C ALA A 172 -12.74 2.22 18.86
N TYR A 173 -12.20 2.86 17.83
CA TYR A 173 -12.30 4.30 17.65
C TYR A 173 -13.73 4.68 17.29
N ILE A 174 -14.17 5.84 17.80
CA ILE A 174 -15.46 6.42 17.45
C ILE A 174 -15.28 7.83 16.87
N TYR A 175 -16.15 8.15 15.92
CA TYR A 175 -16.07 9.37 15.12
C TYR A 175 -17.41 10.09 15.11
N LYS A 176 -17.39 11.42 15.07
CA LYS A 176 -18.59 12.23 14.85
C LYS A 176 -18.94 12.26 13.37
N GLU A 177 -20.12 12.79 13.04
CA GLU A 177 -20.50 13.00 11.64
C GLU A 177 -19.63 14.08 10.97
N ASP A 178 -19.22 15.08 11.73
CA ASP A 178 -18.38 16.22 11.32
C ASP A 178 -16.89 16.03 11.66
N THR A 179 -16.44 14.77 11.81
CA THR A 179 -15.10 14.49 12.30
C THR A 179 -14.01 15.10 11.38
N PRO A 180 -12.98 15.77 11.93
CA PRO A 180 -11.91 16.34 11.12
C PRO A 180 -11.16 15.30 10.32
N LYS A 181 -10.80 15.63 9.08
CA LYS A 181 -9.93 14.78 8.25
C LYS A 181 -8.48 14.94 8.66
N ARG A 182 -7.79 13.81 8.83
CA ARG A 182 -6.34 13.74 9.02
C ARG A 182 -5.65 14.06 7.71
N LYS A 183 -4.58 14.85 7.77
CA LYS A 183 -3.61 14.91 6.68
C LYS A 183 -2.79 13.63 6.75
N VAL A 184 -3.03 12.72 5.80
CA VAL A 184 -2.30 11.46 5.67
C VAL A 184 -1.31 11.52 4.52
N GLN A 185 -0.20 10.79 4.65
CA GLN A 185 0.78 10.62 3.58
C GLN A 185 0.08 10.00 2.36
N SER A 186 0.62 10.29 1.19
CA SER A 186 0.30 9.50 0.01
C SER A 186 0.76 8.05 0.24
N ASN A 187 0.00 7.06 -0.26
CA ASN A 187 0.42 5.65 -0.23
C ASN A 187 1.74 5.41 -0.99
N ASN A 188 2.08 6.32 -1.91
CA ASN A 188 3.29 6.25 -2.71
C ASN A 188 4.42 7.11 -2.12
N ALA A 189 4.20 7.75 -0.98
CA ALA A 189 5.22 8.55 -0.30
C ALA A 189 6.28 7.64 0.30
N VAL A 190 7.45 7.57 -0.36
CA VAL A 190 8.58 6.72 0.04
C VAL A 190 9.90 7.48 0.10
N ILE A 191 9.96 8.69 -0.47
CA ILE A 191 11.16 9.53 -0.51
C ILE A 191 11.19 10.40 0.76
N PRO A 192 12.25 10.37 1.58
CA PRO A 192 12.37 11.28 2.72
C PRO A 192 12.38 12.76 2.26
N ALA A 193 11.54 13.62 2.84
CA ALA A 193 11.49 15.04 2.47
C ALA A 193 12.80 15.80 2.72
N ASP A 194 13.57 15.39 3.72
CA ASP A 194 14.84 16.01 4.09
C ASP A 194 16.05 15.46 3.32
N SER A 195 15.81 14.58 2.34
CA SER A 195 16.79 14.16 1.34
C SER A 195 16.95 15.19 0.21
N ASP A 196 18.08 15.14 -0.52
CA ASP A 196 18.28 16.00 -1.69
C ASP A 196 17.22 15.74 -2.77
N THR A 197 16.93 14.48 -3.06
CA THR A 197 15.87 14.09 -4.00
C THR A 197 14.50 14.59 -3.52
N GLY A 198 14.19 14.44 -2.23
CA GLY A 198 12.95 14.94 -1.65
C GLY A 198 12.78 16.45 -1.83
N ARG A 199 13.82 17.24 -1.53
CA ARG A 199 13.82 18.70 -1.76
C ARG A 199 13.62 19.07 -3.23
N GLN A 200 14.31 18.38 -4.15
CA GLN A 200 14.21 18.65 -5.58
C GLN A 200 12.81 18.35 -6.13
N VAL A 201 12.26 17.18 -5.78
CA VAL A 201 10.94 16.75 -6.25
C VAL A 201 9.84 17.64 -5.67
N LEU A 202 9.94 18.05 -4.39
CA LEU A 202 9.01 19.02 -3.81
C LEU A 202 9.08 20.39 -4.49
N ALA A 203 10.27 20.85 -4.90
CA ALA A 203 10.45 22.12 -5.59
C ALA A 203 9.89 22.10 -7.04
N GLN A 204 9.99 20.97 -7.74
CA GLN A 204 9.43 20.79 -9.08
C GLN A 204 7.89 20.69 -9.06
N GLY A 205 7.32 20.19 -7.97
CA GLY A 205 5.88 20.01 -7.82
C GLY A 205 5.30 18.90 -8.72
N GLY A 206 3.97 18.86 -8.86
CA GLY A 206 3.28 17.87 -9.67
C GLY A 206 3.07 16.51 -9.00
N GLU A 207 2.85 15.47 -9.82
CA GLU A 207 2.53 14.12 -9.33
C GLU A 207 3.70 13.46 -8.56
N GLU A 208 4.95 13.75 -8.95
CA GLU A 208 6.13 13.21 -8.29
C GLU A 208 6.29 13.73 -6.86
N ALA A 209 5.82 14.94 -6.55
CA ALA A 209 5.80 15.48 -5.18
C ALA A 209 4.96 14.62 -4.22
N LYS A 210 3.98 13.86 -4.73
CA LYS A 210 3.20 12.90 -3.91
C LYS A 210 4.00 11.67 -3.49
N LYS A 211 5.21 11.46 -4.03
CA LYS A 211 6.13 10.40 -3.60
C LYS A 211 7.04 10.82 -2.45
N VAL A 212 6.99 12.08 -2.03
CA VAL A 212 7.77 12.61 -0.93
C VAL A 212 6.99 12.56 0.38
N GLU A 213 7.60 12.03 1.42
CA GLU A 213 7.03 11.97 2.77
C GLU A 213 7.05 13.34 3.43
N ILE A 214 5.88 13.89 3.74
CA ILE A 214 5.76 15.23 4.30
C ILE A 214 5.95 15.18 5.83
N PRO A 215 6.92 15.89 6.43
CA PRO A 215 7.10 15.88 7.87
C PRO A 215 5.84 16.35 8.61
N GLY A 216 5.46 15.66 9.69
CA GLY A 216 4.28 15.99 10.49
C GLY A 216 2.94 15.54 9.91
N VAL A 217 2.93 14.88 8.75
CA VAL A 217 1.74 14.27 8.15
C VAL A 217 1.64 12.80 8.57
N ALA A 218 0.44 12.36 8.93
CA ALA A 218 0.19 11.02 9.47
C ALA A 218 0.46 9.92 8.44
N SER A 219 0.93 8.75 8.86
CA SER A 219 1.08 7.60 7.95
C SER A 219 -0.27 7.20 7.35
N SER A 220 -0.25 6.74 6.09
CA SER A 220 -1.43 6.18 5.43
C SER A 220 -1.71 4.72 5.82
N THR A 221 -0.88 4.12 6.66
CA THR A 221 -1.03 2.72 7.08
C THR A 221 -1.48 2.57 8.54
N SER A 222 -1.43 3.65 9.32
CA SER A 222 -1.76 3.65 10.75
C SER A 222 -2.90 4.61 11.10
N THR A 223 -3.70 4.18 12.08
CA THR A 223 -4.78 5.00 12.67
C THR A 223 -4.21 6.09 13.58
N SER A 224 -5.03 7.05 14.00
CA SER A 224 -4.62 8.07 14.96
C SER A 224 -4.21 7.43 16.29
N ASN A 225 -3.19 7.97 16.95
CA ASN A 225 -2.75 7.59 18.29
C ASN A 225 -3.09 8.67 19.34
N VAL A 226 -3.89 9.66 18.97
CA VAL A 226 -4.24 10.81 19.83
C VAL A 226 -5.20 10.42 20.95
N VAL A 227 -6.03 9.40 20.73
CA VAL A 227 -7.03 8.93 21.70
C VAL A 227 -6.83 7.45 22.05
N GLY A 228 -7.13 7.12 23.31
CA GLY A 228 -6.90 5.80 23.90
C GLY A 228 -5.43 5.54 24.26
N ARG A 229 -5.20 4.93 25.43
CA ARG A 229 -3.86 4.63 25.97
C ARG A 229 -3.23 3.39 25.33
N PHE A 230 -3.22 3.32 24.00
CA PHE A 230 -2.72 2.14 23.27
C PHE A 230 -1.19 2.03 23.27
N PHE A 231 -0.48 3.12 23.62
CA PHE A 231 0.97 3.15 23.76
C PHE A 231 1.53 2.20 24.83
N GLU A 232 0.68 1.70 25.75
CA GLU A 232 1.08 0.76 26.80
C GLU A 232 1.22 -0.70 26.30
N THR A 233 0.66 -1.03 25.12
CA THR A 233 0.70 -2.41 24.58
C THR A 233 1.06 -2.51 23.10
N GLN A 234 1.11 -1.38 22.39
CA GLN A 234 1.73 -1.34 21.07
C GLN A 234 3.24 -1.19 21.22
N THR A 235 3.98 -2.25 20.92
CA THR A 235 5.43 -2.17 20.76
C THR A 235 5.75 -1.23 19.59
N SER A 236 6.10 0.01 19.93
CA SER A 236 6.99 0.94 19.21
C SER A 236 6.83 1.09 17.68
N LYS A 237 6.44 2.30 17.26
CA LYS A 237 6.73 2.92 15.96
C LYS A 237 6.42 2.06 14.72
N GLU A 238 5.14 1.79 14.48
CA GLU A 238 4.70 1.42 13.12
C GLU A 238 5.08 2.55 12.15
N GLY A 239 5.98 2.24 11.20
CA GLY A 239 6.34 3.12 10.08
C GLY A 239 7.65 3.90 10.21
N GLY A 240 8.44 3.72 11.27
CA GLY A 240 9.75 4.37 11.37
C GLY A 240 10.85 3.65 10.58
N ARG A 241 11.64 4.38 9.77
CA ARG A 241 12.88 3.83 9.17
C ARG A 241 13.87 3.40 10.24
N TYR A 242 14.56 2.28 10.03
CA TYR A 242 15.64 1.85 10.92
C TYR A 242 16.70 2.95 10.97
N THR A 243 16.97 3.45 12.18
CA THR A 243 17.87 4.59 12.40
C THR A 243 18.99 4.17 13.32
N VAL A 244 20.23 4.25 12.82
CA VAL A 244 21.43 4.08 13.65
C VAL A 244 21.79 5.43 14.24
N THR A 245 21.94 5.48 15.56
CA THR A 245 22.47 6.66 16.26
C THR A 245 23.94 6.40 16.61
N LEU A 246 24.85 7.19 16.05
CA LEU A 246 26.28 7.09 16.30
C LEU A 246 26.67 7.85 17.58
N PRO A 247 27.84 7.55 18.19
CA PRO A 247 28.29 8.20 19.43
C PRO A 247 28.44 9.72 19.34
N ASN A 248 28.69 10.25 18.13
CA ASN A 248 28.75 11.68 17.86
C ASN A 248 27.37 12.35 17.71
N GLY A 249 26.28 11.61 17.95
CA GLY A 249 24.90 12.08 17.81
C GLY A 249 24.36 12.03 16.39
N ALA A 250 25.16 11.67 15.38
CA ALA A 250 24.67 11.55 14.01
C ALA A 250 23.65 10.42 13.90
N LYS A 251 22.55 10.70 13.20
CA LYS A 251 21.47 9.73 12.94
C LYS A 251 21.48 9.39 11.46
N ILE A 252 21.77 8.12 11.16
CA ILE A 252 21.84 7.62 9.79
C ILE A 252 20.72 6.60 9.61
N GLN A 253 19.93 6.77 8.55
CA GLN A 253 18.73 5.95 8.32
C GLN A 253 18.94 4.96 7.17
N GLU A 254 18.46 3.75 7.36
CA GLU A 254 18.41 2.75 6.30
C GLU A 254 17.15 2.95 5.44
N LEU A 255 17.34 3.04 4.13
CA LEU A 255 16.26 3.07 3.14
C LEU A 255 15.87 1.64 2.77
N ASN A 256 14.56 1.41 2.64
CA ASN A 256 14.09 0.23 1.96
C ASN A 256 14.39 0.33 0.45
N LYS A 257 14.30 -0.80 -0.26
CA LYS A 257 14.58 -0.87 -1.70
C LYS A 257 13.73 0.07 -2.54
N ALA A 258 12.45 0.28 -2.17
CA ALA A 258 11.54 1.14 -2.92
C ALA A 258 11.95 2.62 -2.80
N SER A 259 12.28 3.09 -1.60
CA SER A 259 12.81 4.43 -1.35
C SER A 259 14.13 4.64 -2.07
N ALA A 260 15.07 3.69 -1.94
CA ALA A 260 16.39 3.79 -2.57
C ALA A 260 16.32 3.87 -4.10
N ALA A 261 15.41 3.11 -4.72
CA ALA A 261 15.20 3.13 -6.17
C ALA A 261 14.64 4.46 -6.70
N GLN A 262 14.03 5.28 -5.85
CA GLN A 262 13.54 6.62 -6.21
C GLN A 262 14.57 7.72 -5.93
N MET A 263 15.73 7.39 -5.37
CA MET A 263 16.77 8.35 -4.99
C MET A 263 18.04 8.13 -5.80
N VAL A 264 18.83 9.19 -5.95
CA VAL A 264 20.12 9.12 -6.64
C VAL A 264 21.24 9.02 -5.60
N PRO A 265 22.02 7.92 -5.57
CA PRO A 265 23.14 7.82 -4.65
C PRO A 265 24.26 8.79 -5.07
N PHE A 266 24.87 9.46 -4.10
CA PHE A 266 25.99 10.35 -4.37
C PHE A 266 27.35 9.63 -4.30
N ASP A 267 27.39 8.49 -3.60
CA ASP A 267 28.58 7.66 -3.41
C ASP A 267 28.15 6.24 -2.97
N SER A 268 29.10 5.31 -2.90
CA SER A 268 28.89 3.97 -2.34
C SER A 268 30.08 3.55 -1.47
N ILE A 269 29.86 2.52 -0.66
CA ILE A 269 30.90 1.89 0.16
C ILE A 269 30.87 0.38 -0.03
N SER A 270 32.05 -0.23 0.05
CA SER A 270 32.19 -1.68 0.09
C SER A 270 33.28 -2.04 1.09
N PHE A 271 32.98 -2.95 2.01
CA PHE A 271 33.93 -3.40 3.03
C PHE A 271 33.64 -4.83 3.46
N SER A 272 34.65 -5.52 3.95
CA SER A 272 34.54 -6.88 4.47
C SER A 272 34.90 -6.90 5.94
N GLY A 273 34.24 -7.76 6.71
CA GLY A 273 34.53 -7.98 8.11
C GLY A 273 33.76 -9.15 8.68
N TYR A 274 34.14 -9.57 9.89
CA TYR A 274 33.41 -10.58 10.63
C TYR A 274 32.27 -9.90 11.39
N TYR A 275 31.06 -10.02 10.86
CA TYR A 275 29.85 -9.44 11.46
C TYR A 275 28.84 -10.56 11.68
N THR A 276 28.32 -10.65 12.90
CA THR A 276 27.50 -11.80 13.32
C THR A 276 26.01 -11.47 13.45
N THR A 277 25.66 -10.19 13.47
CA THR A 277 24.29 -9.73 13.62
C THR A 277 23.95 -8.59 12.65
N ALA A 278 22.69 -8.50 12.22
CA ALA A 278 22.22 -7.41 11.36
C ALA A 278 22.43 -6.01 11.98
N PRO A 279 22.17 -5.77 13.29
CA PRO A 279 22.46 -4.46 13.90
C PRO A 279 23.93 -4.06 13.85
N GLU A 280 24.84 -5.04 13.95
CA GLU A 280 26.27 -4.81 13.81
C GLU A 280 26.63 -4.39 12.39
N VAL A 281 26.08 -5.07 11.37
CA VAL A 281 26.22 -4.68 9.96
C VAL A 281 25.71 -3.25 9.75
N SER A 282 24.47 -2.97 10.15
CA SER A 282 23.85 -1.65 10.02
C SER A 282 24.68 -0.56 10.72
N TYR A 283 25.23 -0.83 11.90
CA TYR A 283 26.10 0.12 12.61
C TYR A 283 27.39 0.41 11.82
N GLN A 284 28.03 -0.62 11.27
CA GLN A 284 29.28 -0.48 10.51
C GLN A 284 29.09 0.24 9.17
N VAL A 285 27.94 0.01 8.52
CA VAL A 285 27.51 0.75 7.33
C VAL A 285 27.26 2.21 7.70
N ALA A 286 26.44 2.46 8.74
CA ALA A 286 26.10 3.81 9.20
C ALA A 286 27.34 4.63 9.60
N LYS A 287 28.31 4.03 10.30
CA LYS A 287 29.56 4.68 10.68
C LYS A 287 30.31 5.20 9.45
N ARG A 288 30.52 4.36 8.43
CA ARG A 288 31.22 4.71 7.19
C ARG A 288 30.41 5.68 6.32
N ALA A 289 29.09 5.51 6.30
CA ALA A 289 28.17 6.42 5.64
C ALA A 289 28.26 7.84 6.24
N ALA A 290 28.31 7.95 7.57
CA ALA A 290 28.47 9.22 8.26
C ALA A 290 29.83 9.89 7.98
N GLU A 291 30.91 9.11 7.89
CA GLU A 291 32.25 9.62 7.50
C GLU A 291 32.25 10.25 6.10
N LYS A 292 31.43 9.72 5.18
CA LYS A 292 31.20 10.29 3.84
C LYS A 292 30.09 11.36 3.80
N GLY A 293 29.53 11.72 4.96
CA GLY A 293 28.49 12.73 5.09
C GLY A 293 27.13 12.31 4.52
N ALA A 294 26.83 11.02 4.46
CA ALA A 294 25.51 10.53 4.09
C ALA A 294 24.52 10.74 5.24
N LYS A 295 23.23 10.91 4.91
CA LYS A 295 22.13 10.85 5.87
C LYS A 295 21.37 9.53 5.79
N TYR A 296 21.37 8.92 4.62
CA TYR A 296 20.75 7.64 4.38
C TYR A 296 21.68 6.67 3.67
N TYR A 297 21.42 5.38 3.84
CA TYR A 297 22.06 4.34 3.04
C TYR A 297 21.06 3.26 2.65
N HIS A 298 21.41 2.48 1.64
CA HIS A 298 20.75 1.22 1.31
C HIS A 298 21.80 0.15 1.08
N ILE A 299 21.71 -0.97 1.81
CA ILE A 299 22.59 -2.12 1.59
C ILE A 299 22.20 -2.77 0.27
N THR A 300 23.09 -2.72 -0.71
CA THR A 300 22.86 -3.27 -2.06
C THR A 300 23.25 -4.73 -2.15
N ARG A 301 24.23 -5.16 -1.34
CA ARG A 301 24.71 -6.53 -1.33
C ARG A 301 25.31 -6.91 0.01
N GLU A 302 24.96 -8.11 0.48
CA GLU A 302 25.69 -8.82 1.52
C GLU A 302 26.11 -10.18 0.97
N TRP A 303 27.40 -10.48 1.05
CA TRP A 303 27.96 -11.73 0.56
C TRP A 303 28.88 -12.34 1.60
N GLN A 304 28.51 -13.52 2.09
CA GLN A 304 29.32 -14.28 3.03
C GLN A 304 30.33 -15.15 2.28
N SER A 305 31.61 -15.06 2.65
CA SER A 305 32.67 -15.93 2.14
C SER A 305 32.92 -17.12 3.09
N ASN A 306 33.55 -18.17 2.56
CA ASN A 306 34.01 -19.30 3.38
C ASN A 306 34.90 -18.78 4.53
N GLY A 307 34.56 -19.15 5.77
CA GLY A 307 35.23 -18.66 6.99
C GLY A 307 34.48 -17.59 7.78
N GLY A 308 33.23 -17.27 7.43
CA GLY A 308 32.36 -16.41 8.25
C GLY A 308 32.55 -14.90 8.04
N ASN A 309 33.44 -14.49 7.14
CA ASN A 309 33.62 -13.10 6.75
C ASN A 309 32.49 -12.66 5.80
N VAL A 310 31.94 -11.47 5.99
CA VAL A 310 30.85 -10.91 5.19
C VAL A 310 31.35 -9.65 4.49
N THR A 311 31.14 -9.59 3.17
CA THR A 311 31.36 -8.39 2.37
C THR A 311 30.03 -7.67 2.19
N ILE A 312 30.00 -6.40 2.60
CA ILE A 312 28.82 -5.54 2.54
C ILE A 312 29.11 -4.42 1.56
N SER A 313 28.16 -4.16 0.66
CA SER A 313 28.13 -3.00 -0.22
C SER A 313 26.87 -2.19 0.06
N ALA A 314 27.01 -0.87 0.10
CA ALA A 314 25.88 0.04 0.34
C ALA A 314 26.00 1.31 -0.49
N ASP A 315 24.85 1.77 -0.99
CA ASP A 315 24.70 3.06 -1.65
C ASP A 315 24.40 4.15 -0.61
N LEU A 316 24.93 5.35 -0.83
CA LEU A 316 24.85 6.47 0.10
C LEU A 316 24.04 7.63 -0.47
N PHE A 317 23.18 8.21 0.36
CA PHE A 317 22.25 9.28 -0.02
C PHE A 317 22.31 10.46 0.96
N LYS A 318 22.00 11.66 0.47
CA LYS A 318 21.94 12.92 1.21
C LYS A 318 20.55 13.25 1.72
#